data_AF-A0A969DET3-F1
#
_entry.id   AF-A0A969DET3-F1
#
_cell.length_a   1.000
_cell.length_b   1.000
_cell.length_c   1.000
_cell.angle_alpha   90.00
_cell.angle_beta   90.00
_cell.angle_gamma   90.00
#
_symmetry.space_group_name_H-M   'P 1'
#
loop_
_entity.id
_entity.type
_entity.pdbx_description
1 polymer ?
#
loop_
_entity_poly.entity_id
_entity_poly.type
_entity_poly.pdbx_seq_one_letter_code
_entity_poly.pdbx_strand_id
1 'polypeptide(L)' 'MPRKSRTERLNLSMEEKLKRRFNTVCTWKGVNMSDVAHELIEKWVEENAPPGLLSQEEDSDGNKKS' A
#
# COMPACT_ATOMS: atom_id res chain seq x y z
N MET A 1 4.77 7.94 -20.89
CA MET A 1 5.53 7.43 -19.73
C MET A 1 4.52 7.17 -18.63
N PRO A 2 4.43 5.97 -18.03
CA PRO A 2 3.46 5.70 -16.98
C PRO A 2 3.66 6.69 -15.84
N ARG A 3 2.57 7.35 -15.44
CA ARG A 3 2.54 8.31 -14.33
C ARG A 3 3.06 7.56 -13.09
N LYS A 4 4.20 7.98 -12.54
CA LYS A 4 4.71 7.44 -11.27
C LYS A 4 3.66 7.74 -10.20
N SER A 5 2.97 6.71 -9.75
CA SER A 5 2.00 6.78 -8.66
C SER A 5 2.67 7.49 -7.48
N ARG A 6 2.04 8.54 -6.96
CA ARG A 6 2.57 9.32 -5.86
C ARG A 6 2.58 8.44 -4.61
N THR A 7 3.74 8.00 -4.15
CA THR A 7 3.85 7.22 -2.92
C THR A 7 3.54 8.15 -1.72
N GLU A 8 2.40 7.93 -1.07
CA GLU A 8 2.07 8.59 0.20
C GLU A 8 2.62 7.80 1.39
N ARG A 9 3.06 8.50 2.44
CA ARG A 9 3.64 7.86 3.64
C ARG A 9 2.56 7.58 4.66
N LEU A 10 2.29 6.30 4.91
CA LEU A 10 1.47 5.85 6.03
C LEU A 10 2.31 5.80 7.32
N ASN A 11 1.87 6.47 8.39
CA ASN A 11 2.48 6.34 9.71
C ASN A 11 1.66 5.36 10.55
N LEU A 12 2.26 4.25 10.95
CA LEU A 12 1.64 3.21 11.76
C LEU A 12 2.26 3.16 13.15
N SER A 13 1.41 3.14 14.17
CA SER A 13 1.80 2.84 15.55
C SER A 13 1.67 1.34 15.79
N MET A 14 2.73 0.71 16.31
CA MET A 14 2.74 -0.71 16.63
C MET A 14 3.63 -0.97 17.85
N GLU A 15 3.40 -2.10 18.53
CA GLU A 15 4.22 -2.50 19.67
C GLU A 15 5.69 -2.72 19.25
N GLU A 16 6.63 -2.29 20.09
CA GLU A 16 8.07 -2.37 19.79
C GLU A 16 8.53 -3.81 19.50
N LYS A 17 8.02 -4.79 20.26
CA LYS A 17 8.39 -6.20 20.06
C LYS A 17 7.93 -6.70 18.69
N LEU A 18 6.75 -6.29 18.24
CA LEU A 18 6.23 -6.63 16.92
C LEU A 18 7.09 -6.00 15.83
N LYS A 19 7.42 -4.71 15.96
CA LYS A 19 8.32 -4.01 15.01
C LYS A 19 9.68 -4.69 14.89
N ARG A 20 10.28 -5.12 16.02
CA ARG A 20 11.57 -5.84 15.99
C ARG A 20 11.45 -7.17 15.26
N ARG A 21 10.44 -7.98 15.58
CA ARG A 21 10.22 -9.27 14.90
C ARG A 21 10.01 -9.08 13.40
N PHE A 22 9.18 -8.11 13.03
CA PHE A 22 8.94 -7.74 11.65
C PHE A 22 10.23 -7.31 10.93
N ASN A 23 11.04 -6.46 11.56
CA ASN A 23 12.35 -6.05 11.03
C ASN A 23 13.27 -7.24 10.78
N THR A 24 13.38 -8.13 11.76
CA THR A 24 14.25 -9.31 11.68
C THR A 24 13.85 -10.19 10.51
N VAL A 25 12.55 -10.44 10.32
CA VAL A 25 12.05 -11.26 9.21
C VAL A 25 12.28 -10.56 7.87
N CYS A 26 11.99 -9.26 7.77
CA CYS A 26 12.23 -8.48 6.55
C CYS A 26 13.72 -8.50 6.16
N THR A 27 14.60 -8.27 7.15
CA THR A 27 16.06 -8.32 6.96
C THR A 27 16.53 -9.70 6.51
N TRP A 28 16.03 -10.76 7.15
CA TRP A 28 16.39 -12.14 6.80
C TRP A 28 15.96 -12.51 5.38
N LYS A 29 14.79 -12.04 4.95
CA LYS A 29 14.26 -12.28 3.60
C LYS A 29 14.83 -11.32 2.55
N GLY A 30 15.59 -10.30 2.97
CA GLY A 30 16.16 -9.28 2.09
C GLY A 30 15.11 -8.34 1.47
N VAL A 31 14.00 -8.11 2.16
CA VAL A 31 12.89 -7.26 1.69
C VAL A 31 12.75 -6.02 2.57
N ASN A 32 12.24 -4.94 1.99
CA ASN A 32 11.95 -3.72 2.74
C ASN A 32 10.63 -3.85 3.51
N MET A 33 10.59 -3.28 4.71
CA MET A 33 9.35 -3.21 5.50
C MET A 33 8.19 -2.57 4.75
N SER A 34 8.49 -1.56 3.93
CA SER A 34 7.51 -0.79 3.17
C SER A 34 6.79 -1.66 2.15
N ASP A 35 7.53 -2.48 1.41
CA ASP A 35 6.96 -3.41 0.43
C ASP A 35 6.07 -4.45 1.11
N VAL A 36 6.55 -5.05 2.20
CA VAL A 36 5.75 -6.04 2.94
C VAL A 36 4.50 -5.39 3.55
N ALA A 37 4.61 -4.18 4.08
CA ALA A 37 3.44 -3.44 4.59
C ALA A 37 2.45 -3.11 3.47
N HIS A 38 2.94 -2.70 2.29
CA HIS A 38 2.10 -2.42 1.13
C HIS A 38 1.33 -3.68 0.69
N GLU A 39 2.01 -4.81 0.53
CA GLU A 39 1.38 -6.08 0.16
C GLU A 39 0.32 -6.53 1.21
N LEU A 40 0.60 -6.35 2.50
CA LEU A 40 -0.35 -6.68 3.56
C LEU A 40 -1.57 -5.77 3.55
N ILE A 41 -1.38 -4.48 3.28
CA ILE A 41 -2.48 -3.51 3.17
C ILE A 41 -3.32 -3.80 1.93
N GLU A 42 -2.69 -4.06 0.79
CA GLU A 42 -3.39 -4.39 -0.47
C GLU A 42 -4.28 -5.61 -0.28
N LYS A 43 -3.72 -6.71 0.24
CA LYS A 43 -4.49 -7.92 0.57
C LYS A 43 -5.62 -7.66 1.56
N TRP A 44 -5.33 -6.90 2.61
CA TRP A 44 -6.36 -6.56 3.60
C TRP A 44 -7.52 -5.81 2.96
N VAL A 45 -7.22 -4.86 2.08
CA VAL A 45 -8.20 -4.09 1.33
C VAL A 45 -8.99 -4.98 0.38
N GLU A 46 -8.35 -5.86 -0.38
CA GLU A 46 -9.04 -6.81 -1.27
C GLU A 46 -9.99 -7.75 -0.53
N GLU A 47 -9.58 -8.28 0.62
CA GLU A 47 -10.39 -9.24 1.39
C GLU A 47 -11.52 -8.57 2.19
N ASN A 48 -11.36 -7.31 2.59
CA ASN A 48 -12.33 -6.61 3.45
C ASN A 48 -13.17 -5.57 2.70
N ALA A 49 -12.84 -5.25 1.45
CA ALA A 49 -13.62 -4.31 0.69
C ALA A 49 -14.98 -4.92 0.29
N PRO A 50 -16.09 -4.21 0.55
CA PRO A 50 -17.38 -4.63 0.03
C PRO A 50 -17.35 -4.56 -1.50
N PRO A 51 -18.01 -5.52 -2.19
CA PRO A 51 -18.03 -5.56 -3.64
C PRO A 51 -18.59 -4.25 -4.21
N GLY A 52 -17.79 -3.57 -5.02
CA GLY A 52 -18.13 -2.29 -5.67
C GLY A 52 -17.54 -1.03 -5.02
N LEU A 53 -16.89 -1.11 -3.84
CA LEU A 53 -16.31 0.07 -3.18
C LEU A 53 -15.04 0.61 -3.87
N LEU A 54 -14.22 -0.30 -4.40
CA LEU A 54 -12.92 0.03 -5.00
C LEU A 54 -12.96 0.02 -6.53
N SER A 55 -14.15 -0.13 -7.13
CA SER A 55 -14.32 -0.21 -8.58
C SER A 55 -14.16 1.13 -9.30
N GLN A 56 -13.67 2.18 -8.64
CA GLN A 56 -13.57 3.51 -9.24
C GLN A 56 -12.29 4.23 -8.86
N GLU A 57 -11.16 3.73 -9.36
CA GLU A 57 -9.97 4.55 -9.62
C GLU A 57 -9.38 4.20 -11.01
N GLU A 58 -10.24 4.14 -12.04
CA GLU A 58 -9.80 4.31 -13.42
C GLU A 58 -10.14 5.75 -13.85
N ASP A 59 -9.07 6.52 -14.02
CA ASP A 59 -8.90 7.73 -14.81
C ASP A 59 -10.14 8.62 -15.06
N SER A 60 -10.29 9.68 -14.27
CA SER A 60 -11.05 10.87 -14.68
C SER A 60 -10.24 12.14 -14.42
N ASP A 61 -9.13 12.29 -15.16
CA ASP A 61 -8.41 13.56 -15.27
C ASP A 61 -8.12 13.87 -16.75
N GLY A 62 -8.96 14.73 -17.33
CA GLY A 62 -8.59 15.56 -18.48
C GLY A 62 -9.39 15.36 -19.77
N ASN A 63 -10.37 16.22 -20.01
CA ASN A 63 -10.23 17.20 -21.10
C ASN A 63 -11.26 18.34 -20.97
N LYS A 64 -10.84 19.42 -20.32
CA LYS A 64 -11.42 20.75 -20.55
C LYS A 64 -10.56 21.41 -21.62
N LYS A 65 -11.22 21.90 -22.68
CA LYS A 65 -10.79 22.93 -23.66
C LYS A 65 -10.42 22.44 -25.07
N SER A 66 -11.33 22.69 -26.02
CA SER A 66 -11.10 23.60 -27.16
C SER A 66 -12.43 24.12 -27.66
#